data_AF-M1BT52-F1
#
_entry.id   AF-M1BT52-F1
#
_cell.length_a   1.000
_cell.length_b   1.000
_cell.length_c   1.000
_cell.angle_alpha   90.00
_cell.angle_beta   90.00
_cell.angle_gamma   90.00
#
_symmetry.space_group_name_H-M   'P 1'
#
loop_
_entity.id
_entity.type
_entity.pdbx_description
1 polymer ?
#
loop_
_entity_poly.entity_id
_entity_poly.type
_entity_poly.pdbx_seq_one_letter_code
_entity_poly.pdbx_strand_id
1 'polypeptide(L)'
;MGYAQLVIGPAGSGKSTYCSSLYQHCETTRRTIHIVNLDPAAENFDYPVAMDIRELISLDDVMEELGLGPNGGLMYCMEYPSLKDCRFLSPSSNEWKL
;
A
#
# COMPACT_ATOMS: atom_id res chain seq x y z
N MET A 1 -9.10 -7.58 -15.63
CA MET A 1 -9.92 -6.75 -14.74
C MET A 1 -9.21 -6.75 -13.39
N GLY A 2 -8.83 -5.59 -12.85
CA GLY A 2 -8.18 -5.51 -11.55
C GLY A 2 -9.21 -5.59 -10.43
N TYR A 3 -8.85 -6.24 -9.32
CA TYR A 3 -9.68 -6.30 -8.12
C TYR A 3 -8.92 -5.65 -6.97
N ALA A 4 -9.63 -4.90 -6.13
CA ALA A 4 -9.08 -4.33 -4.90
C ALA A 4 -9.97 -4.76 -3.74
N GLN A 5 -9.35 -5.11 -2.61
CA GLN A 5 -10.03 -5.47 -1.38
C GLN A 5 -9.54 -4.58 -0.26
N LEU A 6 -10.47 -3.89 0.39
CA LEU A 6 -10.17 -3.08 1.56
C LEU A 6 -10.49 -3.89 2.83
N VAL A 7 -9.47 -4.10 3.67
CA VAL A 7 -9.60 -4.87 4.91
C VAL A 7 -9.68 -3.89 6.09
N ILE A 8 -10.86 -3.77 6.70
CA ILE A 8 -11.12 -2.86 7.83
C ILE A 8 -11.66 -3.62 9.03
N GLY A 9 -11.39 -3.11 10.23
CA GLY A 9 -11.81 -3.70 11.49
C GLY A 9 -11.10 -3.10 12.69
N PRO A 10 -11.66 -3.25 13.90
CA PRO A 10 -11.07 -2.71 15.13
C PRO A 10 -9.67 -3.29 15.42
N ALA A 11 -8.92 -2.67 16.32
CA ALA A 11 -7.63 -3.21 16.78
C ALA A 11 -7.81 -4.64 17.31
N GLY A 12 -6.87 -5.55 17.00
CA GLY A 12 -6.95 -6.95 17.41
C GLY A 12 -7.94 -7.84 16.62
N SER A 13 -8.67 -7.31 15.62
CA SER A 13 -9.59 -8.12 14.78
C SER A 13 -8.90 -9.08 13.80
N GLY A 14 -7.56 -9.09 13.74
CA GLY A 14 -6.81 -10.01 12.89
C GLY A 14 -6.58 -9.55 11.44
N LYS A 15 -6.71 -8.26 11.15
CA LYS A 15 -6.49 -7.69 9.79
C LYS A 15 -5.14 -8.12 9.18
N SER A 16 -4.04 -7.96 9.92
CA SER A 16 -2.71 -8.31 9.44
C SER A 16 -2.56 -9.82 9.21
N THR A 17 -3.18 -10.64 10.08
CA THR A 17 -3.23 -12.11 9.94
C THR A 17 -3.99 -12.52 8.68
N TYR A 18 -5.12 -11.87 8.40
CA TYR A 18 -5.90 -12.09 7.19
C TYR A 18 -5.07 -11.80 5.93
N CYS A 19 -4.41 -10.64 5.88
CA CYS A 19 -3.54 -10.27 4.76
C CYS A 19 -2.40 -11.27 4.54
N SER A 20 -1.79 -11.78 5.62
CA SER A 20 -0.75 -12.81 5.54
C SER A 20 -1.26 -14.12 4.94
N SER A 21 -2.40 -14.61 5.42
CA SER A 21 -3.01 -15.84 4.89
C SER A 21 -3.46 -15.69 3.42
N LEU A 22 -4.00 -14.52 3.06
CA LEU A 22 -4.39 -14.22 1.69
C LEU A 22 -3.17 -14.18 0.76
N TYR A 23 -2.07 -13.56 1.21
CA TYR A 23 -0.81 -13.54 0.47
C TYR A 23 -0.31 -14.95 0.18
N GLN A 24 -0.18 -15.80 1.20
CA GLN A 24 0.28 -17.18 1.06
C GLN A 24 -0.62 -18.02 0.13
N HIS A 25 -1.94 -17.80 0.19
CA HIS A 25 -2.88 -18.45 -0.70
C HIS A 25 -2.70 -18.00 -2.16
N CYS A 26 -2.53 -16.70 -2.40
CA CYS A 26 -2.26 -16.13 -3.72
C CYS A 26 -0.94 -16.65 -4.31
N GLU A 27 0.14 -16.69 -3.51
CA GLU A 27 1.43 -17.27 -3.91
C GLU A 27 1.27 -18.74 -4.32
N THR A 28 0.58 -19.54 -3.51
CA THR A 28 0.34 -20.98 -3.79
C THR A 28 -0.49 -21.17 -5.07
N THR A 29 -1.45 -20.28 -5.33
CA THR A 29 -2.30 -20.31 -6.53
C THR A 29 -1.67 -19.63 -7.75
N ARG A 30 -0.41 -19.17 -7.64
CA ARG A 30 0.32 -18.41 -8.66
C ARG A 30 -0.43 -17.16 -9.15
N ARG A 31 -1.07 -16.46 -8.21
CA ARG A 31 -1.73 -15.18 -8.44
C ARG A 31 -0.93 -14.07 -7.81
N THR A 32 -0.53 -13.09 -8.61
CA THR A 32 0.13 -11.88 -8.12
C THR A 32 -0.86 -11.04 -7.30
N ILE A 33 -0.46 -10.68 -6.10
CA ILE A 33 -1.17 -9.74 -5.23
C ILE A 33 -0.20 -8.68 -4.72
N HIS A 34 -0.66 -7.44 -4.64
CA HIS A 34 0.08 -6.34 -4.02
C HIS A 34 -0.65 -5.93 -2.76
N ILE A 35 0.05 -5.97 -1.62
CA ILE A 35 -0.50 -5.54 -0.34
C ILE A 35 -0.02 -4.14 -0.05
N VAL A 36 -0.96 -3.26 0.29
CA VAL A 36 -0.68 -1.88 0.69
C VAL A 36 -1.04 -1.73 2.16
N ASN A 37 -0.07 -1.35 2.98
CA ASN A 37 -0.31 -1.03 4.38
C ASN A 37 -0.70 0.45 4.52
N LEU A 38 -1.88 0.69 5.07
CA LEU A 38 -2.39 2.03 5.38
C LEU A 38 -2.44 2.32 6.88
N ASP A 39 -2.00 1.38 7.72
CA ASP A 39 -2.00 1.54 9.18
C ASP A 39 -0.60 2.00 9.66
N PRO A 40 -0.45 3.26 10.12
CA PRO A 40 0.83 3.78 10.59
C PRO A 40 1.30 3.08 11.87
N ALA A 41 0.39 2.46 12.62
CA ALA A 41 0.68 1.74 13.86
C ALA A 41 0.86 0.23 13.65
N ALA A 42 0.87 -0.26 12.40
CA ALA A 42 1.09 -1.67 12.13
C ALA A 42 2.52 -2.10 12.50
N GLU A 43 2.63 -3.29 13.09
CA GLU A 43 3.90 -3.93 13.43
C GLU A 43 4.48 -4.72 12.23
N ASN A 44 5.61 -5.40 12.42
CA ASN A 44 6.31 -6.15 11.38
C ASN A 44 5.38 -7.12 10.61
N PHE A 45 5.50 -7.13 9.28
CA PHE A 45 4.75 -8.01 8.39
C PHE A 45 5.61 -9.20 7.93
N ASP A 46 5.02 -10.39 7.91
CA ASP A 46 5.67 -11.62 7.39
C ASP A 46 5.50 -11.79 5.86
N TYR A 47 5.14 -10.73 5.16
CA TYR A 47 4.88 -10.73 3.71
C TYR A 47 5.35 -9.42 3.08
N PRO A 48 5.69 -9.41 1.78
CA PRO A 48 6.11 -8.19 1.10
C PRO A 48 4.94 -7.21 0.98
N VAL A 49 5.15 -6.01 1.49
CA VAL A 49 4.25 -4.87 1.36
C VAL A 49 4.73 -4.03 0.18
N ALA A 50 3.85 -3.80 -0.80
CA ALA A 50 4.16 -3.06 -2.01
C ALA A 50 4.19 -1.53 -1.78
N MET A 51 3.44 -1.06 -0.77
CA MET A 51 3.45 0.33 -0.34
C MET A 51 3.09 0.37 1.14
N ASP A 52 3.93 0.99 1.96
CA ASP A 52 3.68 1.18 3.37
C ASP A 52 3.54 2.68 3.65
N ILE A 53 2.44 3.06 4.29
CA ILE A 53 2.22 4.44 4.72
C ILE A 53 3.36 4.92 5.62
N ARG A 54 4.05 4.02 6.35
CA ARG A 54 5.22 4.29 7.20
C ARG A 54 6.46 4.73 6.42
N GLU A 55 6.62 4.25 5.19
CA GLU A 55 7.74 4.62 4.31
C GLU A 55 7.50 5.96 3.59
N LEU A 56 6.23 6.35 3.46
CA LEU A 56 5.83 7.69 3.02
C LEU A 56 5.97 8.74 4.13
N ILE A 57 6.35 8.34 5.35
CA ILE A 57 6.52 9.22 6.51
C ILE A 57 7.91 9.86 6.48
N SER A 58 8.05 10.87 5.64
CA SER A 58 8.49 12.17 6.14
C SER A 58 7.27 13.09 6.25
N LEU A 59 6.16 12.52 6.75
CA LEU A 59 4.91 13.24 6.97
C LEU A 59 5.18 14.48 7.83
N ASP A 60 6.09 14.36 8.80
CA ASP A 60 6.54 15.48 9.62
C ASP A 60 7.14 16.60 8.75
N ASP A 61 8.04 16.29 7.81
CA ASP A 61 8.61 17.27 6.88
C ASP A 61 7.51 17.91 6.00
N VAL A 62 6.55 17.13 5.50
CA VAL A 62 5.44 17.64 4.68
C VAL A 62 4.47 18.50 5.50
N MET A 63 4.18 18.09 6.74
CA MET A 63 3.32 18.83 7.67
C MET A 63 3.98 20.13 8.11
N GLU A 64 5.29 20.14 8.33
CA GLU A 64 6.08 21.33 8.69
C GLU A 64 6.27 22.27 7.50
N GLU A 65 6.62 21.76 6.33
CA GLU A 65 6.84 22.57 5.11
C GLU A 65 5.55 23.15 4.53
N LEU A 66 4.44 22.40 4.58
CA LEU A 66 3.15 22.80 3.97
C LEU A 66 2.10 23.24 5.00
N GLY A 67 2.41 23.21 6.30
CA GLY A 67 1.48 23.57 7.37
C GLY A 67 0.24 22.68 7.45
N LEU A 68 0.35 21.43 6.99
CA LEU A 68 -0.76 20.50 6.93
C LEU A 68 -0.93 19.76 8.27
N GLY A 69 -2.17 19.52 8.68
CA GLY A 69 -2.44 18.59 9.78
C GLY A 69 -2.17 17.12 9.36
N PRO A 70 -2.17 16.16 10.30
CA PRO A 70 -1.84 14.75 10.02
C PRO A 70 -2.63 14.17 8.85
N ASN A 71 -3.93 14.43 8.78
CA ASN A 71 -4.78 13.96 7.70
C ASN A 71 -4.49 14.67 6.36
N GLY A 72 -4.12 15.95 6.40
CA GLY A 72 -3.78 16.73 5.21
C GLY A 72 -2.45 16.29 4.60
N GLY A 73 -1.43 16.06 5.45
CA GLY A 73 -0.15 15.53 5.01
C GLY A 73 -0.27 14.12 4.44
N LEU A 74 -1.11 13.26 5.03
CA LEU A 74 -1.39 11.92 4.50
C LEU A 74 -2.03 11.97 3.11
N MET A 75 -3.03 12.83 2.91
CA MET A 75 -3.64 13.02 1.59
C MET A 75 -2.61 13.51 0.57
N TYR A 76 -1.75 14.45 0.96
CA TYR A 76 -0.68 14.94 0.11
C TYR A 76 0.34 13.85 -0.25
N CYS A 77 0.79 13.05 0.74
CA CYS A 77 1.68 11.91 0.54
C CYS A 77 1.04 10.79 -0.29
N MET A 78 -0.29 10.68 -0.34
CA MET A 78 -0.98 9.73 -1.22
C MET A 78 -1.16 10.28 -2.65
N GLU A 79 -1.36 11.59 -2.79
CA GLU A 79 -1.60 12.25 -4.09
C GLU A 79 -0.30 12.48 -4.88
N TYR A 80 0.80 12.82 -4.21
CA TYR A 80 2.04 13.25 -4.86
C TYR A 80 2.85 12.11 -5.52
N PRO A 81 3.05 10.91 -4.92
CA PRO A 81 3.66 9.77 -5.59
C PRO A 81 2.73 9.18 -6.65
N SER A 82 1.41 9.20 -6.43
CA SER A 82 0.43 8.68 -7.39
C SER A 82 0.46 9.42 -8.74
N LEU A 83 0.87 10.70 -8.76
CA LEU A 83 1.03 11.47 -9.99
C LEU A 83 2.35 11.20 -10.74
N LYS A 84 3.38 10.64 -10.09
CA LYS A 84 4.68 10.35 -10.71
C LYS A 84 4.94 8.85 -10.96
N ASP A 85 4.37 7.96 -10.16
CA ASP A 85 4.63 6.51 -10.19
C ASP A 85 3.44 5.62 -10.58
N CYS A 86 2.36 6.19 -11.13
CA CYS A 86 1.28 5.42 -11.78
C CYS A 86 1.71 4.61 -13.03
N ARG A 87 3.01 4.37 -13.23
CA ARG A 87 3.54 3.41 -14.20
C ARG A 87 3.19 1.96 -13.83
N PHE A 88 2.85 1.69 -12.57
CA PHE A 88 2.41 0.36 -12.11
C PHE A 88 0.97 -0.01 -12.47
N LEU A 89 0.11 0.98 -12.74
CA LEU A 89 -1.32 0.79 -13.06
C LEU A 89 -1.63 0.95 -14.55
N SER A 90 -0.64 1.29 -15.39
CA SER A 90 -0.80 1.30 -16.85
C SER A 90 -0.49 -0.09 -17.42
N PRO A 91 -1.41 -0.75 -18.15
CA PRO A 91 -1.02 -1.80 -19.07
C PRO A 91 -0.46 -1.13 -20.33
N SER A 92 0.83 -0.81 -20.33
CA SER A 92 1.57 -0.44 -21.53
C SER A 92 2.90 -1.21 -21.52
N SER A 93 2.98 -2.38 -22.16
CA SER A 93 3.13 -2.65 -23.60
C SER A 93 4.58 -3.04 -23.92
N ASN A 94 4.75 -4.32 -24.32
CA ASN A 94 5.79 -4.85 -25.22
C ASN A 94 7.01 -5.64 -24.69
N GLU A 95 7.06 -6.14 -23.43
CA GLU A 95 8.20 -6.96 -22.98
C GLU A 95 7.97 -8.47 -22.85
N TRP A 96 6.86 -9.02 -23.36
CA TRP A 96 6.62 -10.48 -23.40
C TRP A 96 6.60 -11.09 -24.82
N LYS A 97 7.29 -10.47 -25.77
CA LYS A 97 7.69 -11.13 -27.02
C LYS A 97 9.21 -11.29 -27.04
N LEU A 98 9.70 -12.30 -26.33
CA LEU A 98 10.72 -13.25 -26.77
C LEU A 98 10.57 -14.53 -25.95
#